data_AF-A0A397E431-F1
#
_entry.id   AF-A0A397E431-F1
#
_cell.length_a   1.000
_cell.length_b   1.000
_cell.length_c   1.000
_cell.angle_alpha   90.00
_cell.angle_beta   90.00
_cell.angle_gamma   90.00
#
_symmetry.space_group_name_H-M   'P 1'
#
loop_
_entity.id
_entity.type
_entity.pdbx_description
1 polymer ?
#
loop_
_entity_poly.entity_id
_entity_poly.type
_entity_poly.pdbx_seq_one_letter_code
_entity_poly.pdbx_strand_id
1 'polypeptide(L)' 'MADGLSGDFKIWPRASALAERLWSNPKTTWKDAMSRYRTHRDRLVQTGVAMAPVHPEWCRQNPTECNLL' A
#
# COMPACT_ATOMS: atom_id res chain seq x y z
N MET A 1 16.60 9.29 14.61
CA MET A 1 15.33 9.94 14.97
C MET A 1 14.50 10.04 13.70
N ALA A 2 13.23 9.64 13.71
CA ALA A 2 12.33 9.91 12.58
C ALA A 2 11.59 11.22 12.91
N ASP A 3 11.78 12.25 12.10
CA ASP A 3 10.95 13.44 12.09
C ASP A 3 9.58 13.11 11.46
N GLY A 4 8.55 13.93 11.68
CA GLY A 4 7.16 13.61 11.30
C GLY A 4 6.99 13.19 9.83
N LEU A 5 7.66 13.88 8.92
CA LEU A 5 7.61 13.59 7.48
C LEU A 5 8.35 12.28 7.11
N SER A 6 9.51 11.99 7.71
CA SER A 6 10.20 10.71 7.45
C SER A 6 9.55 9.54 8.19
N GLY A 7 8.79 9.82 9.25
CA GLY A 7 8.01 8.83 9.99
C GLY A 7 6.91 8.26 9.11
N ASP A 8 6.11 9.12 8.49
CA ASP A 8 4.99 8.72 7.63
C ASP A 8 5.46 7.89 6.45
N PHE A 9 6.54 8.31 5.78
CA PHE A 9 7.11 7.56 4.66
C PHE A 9 7.63 6.16 5.06
N LYS A 10 8.06 5.98 6.31
CA LYS A 10 8.52 4.68 6.81
C LYS A 10 7.35 3.79 7.23
N ILE A 11 6.33 4.37 7.85
CA ILE A 11 5.18 3.65 8.41
C ILE A 11 4.23 3.24 7.28
N TRP A 12 3.87 4.19 6.44
CA TRP A 12 2.94 4.00 5.34
C TRP A 12 3.70 3.70 4.05
N PRO A 13 3.32 2.66 3.30
CA PRO A 13 2.03 1.93 3.36
C PRO A 13 2.07 0.58 4.10
N ARG A 14 3.20 0.19 4.69
CA ARG A 14 3.37 -1.11 5.37
C ARG A 14 2.40 -1.33 6.53
N ALA A 15 2.10 -0.27 7.27
CA ALA A 15 1.12 -0.31 8.34
C ALA A 15 -0.30 -0.67 7.86
N SER A 16 -0.69 -0.28 6.63
CA SER A 16 -1.98 -0.67 6.05
C SER A 16 -2.07 -2.18 5.82
N ALA A 17 -0.98 -2.81 5.35
CA ALA A 17 -0.94 -4.26 5.16
C ALA A 17 -1.03 -5.00 6.50
N LEU A 18 -0.35 -4.49 7.54
CA LEU A 18 -0.47 -5.02 8.90
C LEU A 18 -1.90 -4.87 9.44
N ALA A 19 -2.52 -3.71 9.22
CA ALA A 19 -3.90 -3.44 9.66
C ALA A 19 -4.88 -4.45 9.04
N GLU A 20 -4.77 -4.76 7.76
CA GLU A 20 -5.63 -5.77 7.11
C GLU A 20 -5.43 -7.17 7.73
N ARG A 21 -4.17 -7.54 8.01
CA ARG A 21 -3.85 -8.82 8.65
C ARG A 21 -4.45 -8.94 10.04
N LEU A 22 -4.40 -7.87 10.83
CA LEU A 22 -4.95 -7.85 12.19
C LEU A 22 -6.48 -7.74 12.20
N TRP A 23 -7.08 -7.04 11.22
CA TRP A 23 -8.51 -6.78 11.18
C TRP A 23 -9.31 -7.98 10.66
N SER A 24 -8.96 -8.51 9.48
CA SER A 24 -9.73 -9.58 8.82
C SER A 24 -9.01 -10.92 8.78
N ASN A 25 -7.72 -10.96 9.11
CA ASN A 25 -6.87 -12.15 9.09
C ASN A 25 -7.11 -13.07 7.87
N PRO A 26 -6.99 -12.56 6.63
CA PRO A 26 -7.36 -13.31 5.44
C PRO A 26 -6.43 -14.51 5.25
N LYS A 27 -6.97 -15.64 4.78
CA LYS A 27 -6.17 -16.83 4.43
C LYS A 27 -5.48 -16.71 3.05
N THR A 28 -5.88 -15.73 2.25
CA THR A 28 -5.33 -15.45 0.93
C THR A 28 -3.95 -14.81 1.02
N THR A 29 -3.21 -14.82 -0.09
CA THR A 29 -1.87 -14.24 -0.13
C THR A 29 -1.92 -12.74 -0.42
N TRP A 30 -0.77 -12.08 -0.32
CA TRP A 30 -0.65 -10.65 -0.63
C TRP A 30 -0.98 -10.35 -2.11
N LYS A 31 -0.82 -11.32 -3.02
CA LYS A 31 -1.15 -11.17 -4.46
C LYS A 31 -2.63 -10.85 -4.66
N ASP A 32 -3.48 -11.56 -3.94
CA ASP A 32 -4.94 -11.37 -3.98
C ASP A 32 -5.34 -10.01 -3.36
N ALA A 33 -4.57 -9.54 -2.38
CA ALA A 33 -4.79 -8.26 -1.71
C ALA A 33 -4.24 -7.06 -2.52
N MET A 34 -3.37 -7.29 -3.50
CA MET A 34 -2.64 -6.22 -4.19
C MET A 34 -3.57 -5.18 -4.84
N SER A 35 -4.62 -5.61 -5.54
CA SER A 35 -5.60 -4.69 -6.15
C SER A 35 -6.26 -3.75 -5.12
N ARG A 36 -6.66 -4.31 -3.98
CA ARG A 36 -7.28 -3.56 -2.86
C ARG A 36 -6.27 -2.61 -2.21
N TYR A 37 -5.05 -3.09 -2.03
CA TYR A 37 -3.94 -2.33 -1.45
C TYR A 37 -3.59 -1.09 -2.29
N ARG A 38 -3.54 -1.22 -3.62
CA ARG A 38 -3.32 -0.09 -4.56
C ARG A 38 -4.41 0.97 -4.40
N THR A 39 -5.67 0.54 -4.40
CA THR A 39 -6.83 1.44 -4.25
C THR A 39 -6.82 2.15 -2.89
N HIS A 40 -6.48 1.43 -1.82
CA HIS A 40 -6.40 1.99 -0.47
C HIS A 40 -5.28 3.05 -0.36
N ARG A 41 -4.10 2.75 -0.92
CA ARG A 41 -2.99 3.71 -1.01
C ARG A 41 -3.40 4.99 -1.72
N ASP A 42 -4.04 4.89 -2.89
CA ASP A 42 -4.44 6.07 -3.66
C ASP A 42 -5.44 6.95 -2.88
N ARG A 43 -6.37 6.34 -2.14
CA ARG A 43 -7.28 7.07 -1.24
C ARG A 43 -6.53 7.81 -0.13
N LEU A 44 -5.53 7.18 0.49
CA LEU A 44 -4.77 7.81 1.56
C LEU A 44 -3.90 8.97 1.07
N VAL A 45 -3.31 8.84 -0.12
CA VAL A 45 -2.61 9.94 -0.79
C VAL A 45 -3.58 11.08 -1.10
N GLN A 46 -4.79 10.80 -1.59
CA GLN A 46 -5.81 11.83 -1.82
C GLN A 46 -6.25 12.55 -0.54
N THR A 47 -6.20 11.90 0.62
CA THR A 47 -6.47 12.53 1.93
C THR A 47 -5.29 13.32 2.49
N GLY A 48 -4.14 13.38 1.80
CA GLY A 48 -2.96 14.15 2.22
C GLY A 48 -1.93 13.38 3.04
N VAL A 49 -2.04 12.04 3.14
CA VAL A 49 -1.05 11.22 3.85
C VAL A 49 0.17 11.01 2.95
N ALA A 50 1.36 11.36 3.46
CA ALA A 50 2.61 11.06 2.77
C ALA A 50 2.90 9.55 2.81
N MET A 51 2.96 8.91 1.65
CA MET A 51 3.21 7.47 1.53
C MET A 51 4.44 7.16 0.71
N ALA A 52 5.18 6.12 1.09
CA ALA A 52 6.20 5.55 0.22
C ALA A 52 5.61 4.95 -1.06
N PRO A 53 6.30 5.09 -2.21
CA PRO A 53 5.90 4.43 -3.45
C PRO A 53 6.06 2.91 -3.32
N VAL A 54 5.04 2.17 -3.75
CA VAL A 54 5.04 0.69 -3.76
C VAL A 54 5.46 0.17 -5.13
N HIS A 55 4.92 0.76 -6.19
CA HIS A 55 5.17 0.38 -7.57
C HIS A 55 5.06 1.64 -8.46
N PRO A 56 5.57 1.58 -9.70
CA PRO A 56 5.35 2.63 -10.69
C PRO A 56 3.86 2.85 -10.97
N GLU A 57 3.48 4.07 -11.34
CA GLU A 57 2.08 4.38 -11.69
C GLU A 57 1.56 3.49 -12.83
N TRP A 58 2.43 3.06 -13.73
CA TRP A 58 2.09 2.15 -14.82
C TRP A 58 1.43 0.85 -14.33
N CYS A 59 1.83 0.32 -13.18
CA CYS A 59 1.22 -0.88 -12.58
C CYS A 59 -0.20 -0.66 -12.05
N ARG A 60 -0.59 0.59 -11.80
CA ARG A 60 -1.98 0.96 -11.50
C ARG A 60 -2.82 0.92 -12.77
N GLN A 61 -2.27 1.41 -13.87
CA GLN A 61 -2.93 1.48 -15.18
C GLN A 61 -2.98 0.09 -15.86
N ASN A 62 -1.98 -0.77 -15.61
CA ASN A 62 -1.82 -2.10 -16.22
C ASN A 62 -1.67 -3.17 -15.12
N PRO A 63 -2.76 -3.54 -14.42
CA PRO A 63 -2.68 -4.40 -13.25
C PRO A 63 -2.22 -5.84 -13.55
N THR A 64 -2.49 -6.35 -14.75
CA THR A 64 -2.10 -7.70 -15.20
C THR A 64 -0.61 -7.82 -15.51
N GLU A 65 0.04 -6.71 -15.85
CA GLU A 65 1.42 -6.68 -16.31
C GLU A 65 2.43 -6.58 -15.15
N CYS A 66 1.98 -6.18 -13.96
CA CYS A 66 2.81 -6.09 -12.76
C CYS A 66 2.49 -7.20 -11.77
N ASN A 67 2.77 -8.45 -12.17
CA ASN A 67 2.46 -9.66 -11.41
C ASN A 67 3.68 -10.30 -10.70
N LEU A 68 4.88 -9.73 -10.90
CA LEU A 68 6.16 -10.24 -10.37
C LEU A 68 6.75 -9.40 -9.21
N LEU A 69 6.00 -8.45 -8.67
CA LEU A 69 6.37 -7.86 -7.38
C LEU A 69 6.08 -8.82 -6.22
#